data_AF-A0A0S9PT02-F1
#
_entry.id   AF-A0A0S9PT02-F1
#
_cell.length_a   1.000
_cell.length_b   1.000
_cell.length_c   1.000
_cell.angle_alpha   90.00
_cell.angle_beta   90.00
_cell.angle_gamma   90.00
#
_symmetry.space_group_name_H-M   'P 1'
#
loop_
_entity.id
_entity.type
_entity.pdbx_description
1 polymer ?
#
loop_
_entity_poly.entity_id
_entity_poly.type
_entity_poly.pdbx_seq_one_letter_code
_entity_poly.pdbx_strand_id
1 'polypeptide(L)'
;MKVPGQSEVEAAWHALPAETRDRIGIIAVDLVFQAFVHGDAYVATGSPRDRAVPGHSKAAQAIRNAAGEAENRRLNELHRVVECVLPDLFGPEGENPDWAESPARPSPVHPRSDERAQALGGAS
;
A
#
# COMPACT_ATOMS: atom_id res chain seq x y z
N MET A 1 -9.55 4.55 -18.46
CA MET A 1 -8.67 3.59 -17.78
C MET A 1 -9.34 3.10 -16.51
N LYS A 2 -9.07 1.87 -16.07
CA LYS A 2 -9.71 1.25 -14.90
C LYS A 2 -8.61 0.68 -14.00
N VAL A 3 -8.80 0.78 -12.68
CA VAL A 3 -7.94 0.13 -11.69
C VAL A 3 -7.86 -1.38 -11.98
N PRO A 4 -6.65 -1.98 -12.04
CA PRO A 4 -6.46 -3.41 -12.24
C PRO A 4 -7.29 -4.23 -11.23
N GLY A 5 -7.95 -5.28 -11.72
CA GLY A 5 -8.71 -6.21 -10.89
C GLY A 5 -7.85 -7.37 -10.40
N GLN A 6 -8.48 -8.30 -9.67
CA GLN A 6 -7.81 -9.48 -9.15
C GLN A 6 -7.18 -10.34 -10.27
N SER A 7 -7.85 -10.48 -11.41
CA SER A 7 -7.34 -11.22 -12.57
C SER A 7 -6.03 -10.65 -13.11
N GLU A 8 -5.92 -9.33 -13.20
CA GLU A 8 -4.72 -8.64 -13.67
C GLU A 8 -3.58 -8.78 -12.66
N VAL A 9 -3.89 -8.72 -11.36
CA VAL A 9 -2.91 -8.97 -10.29
C VAL A 9 -2.40 -10.42 -10.33
N GLU A 10 -3.28 -11.40 -10.50
CA GLU A 10 -2.90 -12.81 -10.61
C GLU A 10 -2.04 -13.07 -11.85
N ALA A 11 -2.41 -12.49 -12.99
CA ALA A 11 -1.63 -12.60 -14.23
C ALA A 11 -0.22 -12.00 -14.05
N ALA A 12 -0.12 -10.81 -13.46
CA ALA A 12 1.15 -10.14 -13.21
C ALA A 12 2.02 -10.95 -12.22
N TRP A 13 1.42 -11.50 -11.17
CA TRP A 13 2.10 -12.41 -10.24
C TRP A 13 2.64 -13.64 -10.94
N HIS A 14 1.83 -14.30 -11.77
CA HIS A 14 2.24 -15.53 -12.46
C HIS A 14 3.31 -15.29 -13.54
N ALA A 15 3.39 -14.07 -14.08
CA ALA A 15 4.46 -13.68 -15.00
C ALA A 15 5.83 -13.51 -14.32
N LEU A 16 5.88 -13.38 -12.99
CA LEU A 16 7.15 -13.24 -12.27
C LEU A 16 8.00 -14.52 -12.33
N PRO A 17 9.34 -14.38 -12.37
CA PRO A 17 10.26 -15.50 -12.17
C PRO A 17 9.94 -16.26 -10.87
N ALA A 18 10.14 -17.58 -10.87
CA ALA A 18 9.88 -18.40 -9.69
C ALA A 18 10.66 -17.93 -8.47
N GLU A 19 11.94 -17.58 -8.65
CA GLU A 19 12.80 -17.03 -7.58
C GLU A 19 12.23 -15.75 -6.96
N THR A 20 11.66 -14.85 -7.78
CA THR A 20 11.02 -13.62 -7.30
C THR A 20 9.76 -13.92 -6.50
N ARG A 21 8.94 -14.86 -6.99
CA ARG A 21 7.74 -15.32 -6.26
C ARG A 21 8.10 -15.98 -4.93
N ASP A 22 9.14 -16.81 -4.91
CA ASP A 22 9.62 -17.46 -3.69
C ASP A 22 10.13 -16.43 -2.68
N ARG A 23 10.90 -15.44 -3.14
CA ARG A 23 11.36 -14.33 -2.28
C ARG A 23 10.19 -13.60 -1.64
N ILE A 24 9.19 -13.21 -2.43
CA ILE A 24 7.99 -12.53 -1.92
C ILE A 24 7.23 -13.44 -0.93
N GLY A 25 7.07 -14.72 -1.28
CA GLY A 25 6.40 -15.72 -0.43
C GLY A 25 7.09 -15.90 0.92
N ILE A 26 8.43 -15.96 0.95
CA ILE A 26 9.21 -16.07 2.19
C ILE A 26 9.01 -14.83 3.07
N ILE A 27 9.04 -13.63 2.49
CA ILE A 27 8.81 -12.38 3.23
C ILE A 27 7.39 -12.38 3.83
N ALA A 28 6.39 -12.74 3.03
CA ALA A 28 4.99 -12.78 3.46
C ALA A 28 4.75 -13.81 4.58
N VAL A 29 5.35 -15.00 4.48
CA VAL A 29 5.26 -16.05 5.52
C VAL A 29 5.92 -15.58 6.82
N ASP A 30 7.11 -14.97 6.75
CA ASP A 30 7.77 -14.44 7.95
C ASP A 30 6.95 -13.30 8.57
N LEU A 31 6.40 -12.38 7.76
CA LEU A 31 5.49 -11.31 8.24
C LEU A 31 4.35 -11.89 9.07
N VAL A 32 3.63 -12.88 8.53
CA VAL A 32 2.49 -13.51 9.23
C VAL A 32 2.95 -14.25 10.49
N PHE A 33 4.11 -14.91 10.44
CA PHE A 33 4.68 -15.58 11.61
C PHE A 33 5.06 -14.59 12.73
N GLN A 34 5.65 -13.44 12.39
CA GLN A 34 5.96 -12.41 13.37
C GLN A 34 4.69 -11.79 13.98
N ALA A 35 3.66 -11.53 13.18
CA ALA A 35 2.35 -11.05 13.65
C ALA A 35 1.69 -12.03 14.63
N PHE A 36 1.79 -13.33 14.33
CA PHE A 36 1.32 -14.41 15.19
C PHE A 36 2.07 -14.42 16.54
N VAL A 37 3.40 -14.27 16.53
CA VAL A 37 4.22 -14.20 17.74
C VAL A 37 3.95 -12.94 18.55
N HIS A 38 3.77 -11.79 17.88
CA HIS A 38 3.41 -10.52 18.51
C HIS A 38 2.08 -10.64 19.25
N GLY A 39 1.10 -11.31 18.62
CA GLY A 39 -0.22 -11.59 19.18
C GLY A 39 -1.36 -10.87 18.47
N ASP A 40 -1.12 -10.20 17.35
CA ASP A 40 -2.17 -9.48 16.58
C ASP A 40 -3.23 -10.44 16.03
N ALA A 41 -2.82 -11.65 15.65
CA ALA A 41 -3.74 -12.72 15.23
C ALA A 41 -4.69 -13.20 16.35
N TYR A 42 -4.34 -12.97 17.62
CA TYR A 42 -5.06 -13.49 18.79
C TYR A 42 -5.96 -12.46 19.47
N VAL A 43 -5.87 -11.18 19.10
CA VAL A 43 -6.82 -10.15 19.57
C VAL A 43 -8.25 -10.47 19.06
N ALA A 44 -8.37 -11.18 17.92
CA ALA A 44 -9.65 -11.54 17.32
C ALA A 44 -10.46 -12.61 18.09
N THR A 45 -9.82 -13.45 18.93
CA THR A 45 -10.49 -14.57 19.63
C THR A 45 -10.77 -14.31 21.12
N GLY A 46 -10.35 -13.16 21.64
CA GLY A 46 -10.74 -12.68 22.98
C GLY A 46 -10.08 -13.37 24.18
N SER A 47 -9.12 -14.27 23.97
CA SER A 47 -8.48 -15.04 25.04
C SER A 47 -6.96 -14.81 25.09
N PRO A 48 -6.44 -14.04 26.07
CA PRO A 48 -5.01 -13.80 26.26
C PRO A 48 -4.18 -15.06 26.56
N ARG A 49 -4.84 -16.18 26.87
CA ARG A 49 -4.20 -17.47 27.18
C ARG A 49 -3.73 -18.21 25.93
N ASP A 50 -4.26 -17.87 24.77
CA ASP A 50 -3.96 -18.56 23.51
C ASP A 50 -2.80 -17.91 22.74
N ARG A 51 -2.15 -16.89 23.33
CA ARG A 51 -0.97 -16.23 22.72
C ARG A 51 0.16 -17.24 22.53
N ALA A 52 0.81 -17.16 21.36
CA ALA A 52 2.01 -17.93 21.05
C ALA A 52 3.11 -17.77 22.10
N VAL A 53 3.26 -16.56 22.64
CA VAL A 53 4.14 -16.25 23.79
C VAL A 53 3.28 -15.82 24.97
N PRO A 54 2.90 -16.73 25.87
CA PRO A 54 1.99 -16.46 26.96
C PRO A 54 2.65 -15.70 28.12
N GLY A 55 1.82 -15.15 29.00
CA GLY A 55 2.25 -14.53 30.25
C GLY A 55 2.71 -13.07 30.16
N HIS A 56 2.94 -12.50 31.35
CA HIS A 56 3.20 -11.07 31.56
C HIS A 56 4.62 -10.77 32.04
N SER A 57 5.55 -11.72 31.92
CA SER A 57 6.94 -11.47 32.27
C SER A 57 7.57 -10.44 31.33
N LYS A 58 8.59 -9.71 31.81
CA LYS A 58 9.36 -8.78 30.97
C LYS A 58 9.97 -9.48 29.75
N ALA A 59 10.44 -10.73 29.92
CA ALA A 59 10.98 -11.53 28.84
C ALA A 59 9.92 -11.87 27.77
N ALA A 60 8.72 -12.30 28.19
CA ALA A 60 7.62 -12.59 27.27
C ALA A 60 7.19 -11.32 26.50
N GLN A 61 7.14 -10.18 27.18
CA GLN A 61 6.85 -8.90 26.52
C GLN A 61 7.94 -8.48 25.53
N ALA A 62 9.21 -8.67 25.87
CA ALA A 62 10.32 -8.35 24.99
C ALA A 62 10.27 -9.16 23.68
N ILE A 63 9.94 -10.46 23.75
CA ILE A 63 9.78 -11.31 22.56
C ILE A 63 8.65 -10.79 21.68
N ARG A 64 7.47 -10.51 22.26
CA ARG A 64 6.33 -9.98 21.50
C ARG A 64 6.66 -8.64 20.84
N ASN A 65 7.32 -7.73 21.55
CA ASN A 65 7.74 -6.45 20.99
C ASN A 65 8.72 -6.65 19.83
N ALA A 66 9.73 -7.50 20.00
CA ALA A 66 10.69 -7.81 18.95
C ALA A 66 10.03 -8.40 17.69
N ALA A 67 8.99 -9.23 17.88
CA ALA A 67 8.20 -9.77 16.78
C ALA A 67 7.40 -8.67 16.07
N GLY A 68 6.72 -7.77 16.78
CA GLY A 68 6.01 -6.64 16.14
C GLY A 68 6.95 -5.70 15.36
N GLU A 69 8.16 -5.47 15.87
CA GLU A 69 9.20 -4.74 15.13
C GLU A 69 9.67 -5.50 13.88
N ALA A 70 9.78 -6.83 13.95
CA ALA A 70 10.14 -7.65 12.81
C ALA A 70 9.04 -7.69 11.75
N GLU A 71 7.77 -7.80 12.15
CA GLU A 71 6.60 -7.69 11.30
C GLU A 71 6.61 -6.37 10.51
N ASN A 72 6.76 -5.23 11.20
CA ASN A 72 6.82 -3.91 10.57
C ASN A 72 7.97 -3.81 9.56
N ARG A 73 9.14 -4.38 9.86
CA ARG A 73 10.25 -4.42 8.89
C ARG A 73 9.89 -5.26 7.66
N ARG A 74 9.24 -6.42 7.85
CA ARG A 74 8.84 -7.30 6.74
C ARG A 74 7.73 -6.71 5.91
N LEU A 75 6.79 -5.98 6.49
CA LEU A 75 5.76 -5.26 5.76
C LEU A 75 6.38 -4.22 4.83
N ASN A 76 7.29 -3.39 5.36
CA ASN A 76 8.01 -2.40 4.55
C ASN A 76 8.88 -3.05 3.45
N GLU A 77 9.52 -4.18 3.74
CA GLU A 77 10.29 -4.94 2.76
C GLU A 77 9.39 -5.51 1.65
N LEU A 78 8.24 -6.07 2.03
CA LEU A 78 7.27 -6.64 1.10
C LEU A 78 6.75 -5.59 0.12
N HIS A 79 6.34 -4.42 0.62
CA HIS A 79 5.91 -3.29 -0.20
C HIS A 79 6.97 -2.92 -1.25
N ARG A 80 8.20 -2.67 -0.80
CA ARG A 80 9.30 -2.28 -1.71
C ARG A 80 9.59 -3.33 -2.77
N VAL A 81 9.63 -4.61 -2.39
CA VAL A 81 9.92 -5.69 -3.34
C VAL A 81 8.80 -5.82 -4.36
N VAL A 82 7.53 -5.83 -3.91
CA VAL A 82 6.37 -6.00 -4.79
C VAL A 82 6.22 -4.82 -5.76
N GLU A 83 6.34 -3.59 -5.27
CA GLU A 83 6.26 -2.38 -6.10
C GLU A 83 7.38 -2.35 -7.16
N CYS A 84 8.60 -2.76 -6.78
CA CYS A 84 9.74 -2.80 -7.70
C CYS A 84 9.59 -3.83 -8.83
N VAL A 85 9.00 -5.00 -8.56
CA VAL A 85 8.92 -6.09 -9.54
C VAL A 85 7.62 -6.12 -10.34
N LEU A 86 6.64 -5.28 -9.99
CA LEU A 86 5.35 -5.18 -10.68
C LEU A 86 5.06 -3.73 -11.15
N PRO A 87 5.92 -3.12 -11.98
CA PRO A 87 5.75 -1.73 -12.40
C PRO A 87 4.46 -1.48 -13.19
N ASP A 88 3.92 -2.48 -13.89
CA ASP A 88 2.63 -2.33 -14.59
C ASP A 88 1.45 -2.11 -13.63
N LEU A 89 1.59 -2.58 -12.38
CA LEU A 89 0.59 -2.39 -11.33
C LEU A 89 0.85 -1.15 -10.49
N PHE A 90 2.12 -0.86 -10.17
CA PHE A 90 2.50 0.15 -9.18
C PHE A 90 3.18 1.40 -9.74
N GLY A 91 3.49 1.40 -11.04
CA GLY A 91 4.28 2.43 -11.71
C GLY A 91 5.78 2.13 -11.62
N PRO A 92 6.59 2.71 -12.52
CA PRO A 92 8.03 2.71 -12.35
C PRO A 92 8.44 3.56 -11.14
N GLU A 93 9.69 3.40 -10.69
CA GLU A 93 10.19 4.11 -9.51
C GLU A 93 10.07 5.63 -9.67
N GLY A 94 9.35 6.26 -8.73
CA GLY A 94 9.13 7.71 -8.71
C GLY A 94 7.96 8.20 -9.57
N GLU A 95 7.22 7.30 -10.23
CA GLU A 95 6.10 7.63 -11.11
C GLU A 95 4.82 6.89 -10.67
N ASN A 96 3.67 7.47 -10.99
CA ASN A 96 2.39 6.77 -10.81
C ASN A 96 2.16 5.83 -12.00
N PRO A 97 1.44 4.70 -11.81
CA PRO A 97 1.08 3.84 -12.92
C PRO A 97 0.08 4.54 -13.85
N ASP A 98 0.09 4.15 -15.13
CA ASP A 98 -0.79 4.72 -16.17
C ASP A 98 -2.26 4.75 -15.75
N TRP A 99 -2.74 3.69 -15.09
CA TRP A 99 -4.15 3.60 -14.66
C TRP A 99 -4.54 4.64 -13.60
N ALA A 100 -3.57 5.26 -12.91
CA ALA A 100 -3.77 6.31 -11.92
C ALA A 100 -3.82 7.72 -12.52
N GLU A 101 -3.47 7.90 -13.80
CA GLU A 101 -3.65 9.18 -14.47
C GLU A 101 -5.14 9.52 -14.61
N SER A 102 -5.56 10.57 -13.90
CA SER A 102 -6.90 11.14 -14.06
C SER A 102 -7.01 11.79 -15.44
N PRO A 103 -8.07 11.56 -16.23
CA PRO A 103 -8.27 12.36 -17.44
C PRO A 103 -8.34 13.82 -17.00
N ALA A 104 -7.39 14.63 -17.47
CA ALA A 104 -7.27 16.04 -17.10
C ALA A 104 -8.66 16.69 -17.08
N ARG A 105 -9.10 17.12 -15.90
CA ARG A 105 -10.30 17.95 -15.80
C ARG A 105 -10.01 19.17 -16.68
N PRO A 106 -10.79 19.47 -17.73
CA PRO A 106 -10.53 20.65 -18.53
C PRO A 106 -10.50 21.85 -17.58
N SER A 107 -9.37 22.55 -17.53
CA SER A 107 -9.26 23.78 -16.75
C SER A 107 -10.46 24.64 -17.10
N PRO A 108 -11.25 25.12 -16.12
CA PRO A 108 -12.30 26.07 -16.42
C PRO A 108 -11.62 27.24 -17.11
N VAL A 109 -11.97 27.45 -18.38
CA VAL A 109 -11.60 28.66 -19.10
C VAL A 109 -12.22 29.79 -18.31
N HIS A 110 -11.44 30.43 -17.44
CA HIS A 110 -11.84 31.72 -16.91
C HIS A 110 -11.88 32.66 -18.10
N PRO A 111 -13.05 33.22 -18.47
CA PRO A 111 -13.07 34.28 -19.46
C PRO A 111 -12.13 35.37 -18.95
N ARG A 112 -11.18 35.79 -19.80
CA ARG A 112 -10.28 36.90 -19.49
C ARG A 112 -11.15 38.08 -19.05
N SER A 113 -10.81 38.67 -17.91
CA SER A 113 -11.50 39.79 -17.27
C SER A 113 -11.47 41.10 -18.07
N ASP A 114 -11.24 41.05 -19.38
CA ASP A 114 -11.08 42.23 -20.24
C ASP A 114 -12.40 42.67 -20.91
N GLU A 115 -13.48 41.88 -20.87
CA GLU A 115 -14.77 42.29 -21.44
C GLU A 115 -15.71 43.03 -20.47
N ARG A 116 -15.39 43.12 -19.16
CA ARG A 116 -16.24 43.84 -18.20
C ARG A 116 -16.00 45.35 -18.14
N ALA A 117 -14.94 45.87 -18.76
CA ALA A 117 -14.60 47.29 -18.70
C ALA A 117 -15.24 48.16 -19.81
N GLN A 118 -15.90 47.58 -20.83
CA GLN A 118 -16.51 48.37 -21.91
C GLN A 118 -18.03 48.62 -21.75
N ALA A 119 -18.67 48.12 -20.68
CA ALA A 119 -20.14 48.21 -20.54
C ALA A 119 -20.67 49.27 -19.55
N LEU A 120 -19.82 50.14 -18.98
CA LEU A 120 -20.26 51.16 -17.99
C LEU A 120 -19.93 52.61 -18.37
N GLY A 121 -19.43 52.88 -19.58
CA GLY A 121 -19.23 54.23 -20.09
C GLY A 121 -20.40 54.70 -20.95
N GLY A 122 -21.55 55.02 -20.35
CA GLY A 122 -22.66 55.58 -21.13
C GLY A 122 -23.97 55.72 -20.36
N ALA A 123 -24.05 56.69 -19.45
CA ALA A 123 -25.30 57.40 -19.17
C ALA A 123 -25.00 58.70 -18.41
N SER A 124 -25.24 59.80 -19.13
CA SER A 124 -25.60 61.15 -18.68
C SER A 124 -24.57 61.99 -17.93
#